data_AF-V4C5A7-F1
#
_entry.id   AF-V4C5A7-F1
#
_cell.length_a   1.000
_cell.length_b   1.000
_cell.length_c   1.000
_cell.angle_alpha   90.00
_cell.angle_beta   90.00
_cell.angle_gamma   90.00
#
_symmetry.space_group_name_H-M   'P 1'
#
loop_
_entity.id
_entity.type
_entity.pdbx_description
1 polymer ?
#
loop_
_entity_poly.entity_id
_entity_poly.type
_entity_poly.pdbx_seq_one_letter_code
_entity_poly.pdbx_strand_id
1 'polypeptide(L)'
;LLSTYGIILVILRLYFMENKPPEFAPSDNPASDSNSFLTRTLTYNFLPAYNVWILLCPSVLSFDWSMESIPLIQNLADFRNIWTLLLYSILVYIAMKILKD
;
A
#
# COMPACT_ATOMS: atom_id res chain seq x y z
N LEU A 1 -0.15 -33.13 -1.72
CA LEU A 1 -1.39 -32.85 -0.96
C LEU A 1 -1.66 -31.35 -0.86
N LEU A 2 -0.85 -30.54 -0.17
CA LEU A 2 -1.11 -29.08 -0.07
C LEU A 2 -1.12 -28.36 -1.44
N SER A 3 -0.10 -28.59 -2.26
CA SER A 3 -0.01 -27.96 -3.59
C SER A 3 -1.13 -28.42 -4.54
N THR A 4 -1.54 -29.69 -4.44
CA THR A 4 -2.66 -30.23 -5.25
C THR A 4 -3.98 -29.59 -4.85
N TYR A 5 -4.26 -29.42 -3.55
CA TYR A 5 -5.43 -28.69 -3.09
C TYR A 5 -5.37 -27.21 -3.49
N GLY A 6 -4.19 -26.58 -3.40
CA GLY A 6 -3.99 -25.19 -3.83
C GLY A 6 -4.32 -24.98 -5.31
N ILE A 7 -3.85 -25.87 -6.20
CA ILE A 7 -4.16 -25.82 -7.63
C ILE A 7 -5.68 -25.98 -7.87
N ILE A 8 -6.33 -26.95 -7.21
CA ILE A 8 -7.78 -27.16 -7.33
C ILE A 8 -8.54 -25.90 -6.89
N LEU A 9 -8.18 -25.29 -5.76
CA LEU A 9 -8.83 -24.08 -5.26
C LEU A 9 -8.64 -22.88 -6.20
N VAL A 10 -7.46 -22.73 -6.82
CA VAL A 10 -7.21 -21.69 -7.82
C VAL A 10 -8.07 -21.89 -9.06
N ILE A 11 -8.16 -23.13 -9.58
CA ILE A 11 -9.02 -23.45 -10.74
C ILE A 11 -10.48 -23.15 -10.41
N LEU A 12 -10.97 -23.58 -9.24
CA LEU A 12 -12.34 -23.32 -8.81
C LEU A 12 -12.62 -21.82 -8.67
N ARG A 13 -11.69 -21.06 -8.07
CA ARG A 13 -11.82 -19.60 -7.95
C ARG A 13 -11.93 -18.93 -9.32
N LEU A 14 -11.04 -19.28 -10.24
CA LEU A 14 -11.03 -18.73 -11.60
C LEU A 14 -12.32 -19.06 -12.36
N TYR A 15 -12.81 -20.31 -12.21
CA TYR A 15 -14.09 -20.74 -12.77
C TYR A 15 -15.27 -19.94 -12.20
N PHE A 16 -15.38 -19.81 -10.87
CA PHE A 16 -16.46 -19.07 -10.22
C PHE A 16 -16.41 -17.56 -10.49
N MET A 17 -15.22 -16.99 -10.71
CA MET A 17 -15.04 -15.58 -11.08
C MET A 17 -15.16 -15.34 -12.59
N GLU A 18 -15.63 -16.33 -13.36
CA GLU A 18 -15.82 -16.26 -14.82
C GLU A 18 -14.55 -15.90 -15.60
N ASN A 19 -13.36 -16.16 -15.03
CA ASN A 19 -12.06 -15.72 -15.58
C ASN A 19 -11.99 -14.21 -15.92
N LYS A 20 -12.83 -13.38 -15.30
CA LYS A 20 -12.77 -11.93 -15.46
C LYS A 20 -11.83 -11.31 -14.43
N PRO A 21 -11.11 -10.24 -14.78
CA PRO A 21 -10.42 -9.46 -13.77
C PRO A 21 -11.46 -8.92 -12.76
N PRO A 22 -11.11 -8.82 -11.47
CA PRO A 22 -11.97 -8.14 -10.51
C PRO A 22 -12.19 -6.69 -10.92
N GLU A 23 -13.44 -6.22 -10.87
CA GLU A 23 -13.76 -4.80 -10.96
C GLU A 23 -13.67 -4.20 -9.55
N PHE A 24 -12.93 -3.09 -9.43
CA PHE A 24 -12.80 -2.36 -8.19
C PHE A 24 -13.55 -1.03 -8.31
N ALA A 25 -14.24 -0.65 -7.24
CA ALA A 25 -14.77 0.69 -7.14
C ALA A 25 -13.61 1.68 -6.89
N PRO A 26 -13.70 2.93 -7.36
CA PRO A 26 -12.72 3.98 -7.04
C PRO A 26 -12.44 4.11 -5.54
N SER A 27 -13.48 3.89 -4.73
CA SER A 27 -13.40 3.92 -3.27
C SER A 27 -12.61 2.76 -2.67
N ASP A 28 -12.45 1.63 -3.35
CA ASP A 28 -11.72 0.48 -2.79
C ASP A 28 -10.23 0.79 -2.62
N ASN A 29 -9.67 1.59 -3.52
CA ASN A 29 -8.28 2.02 -3.48
C ASN A 29 -8.11 3.34 -4.27
N PRO A 30 -8.45 4.49 -3.66
CA PRO A 30 -8.38 5.80 -4.32
C PRO A 30 -6.98 6.13 -4.83
N ALA A 31 -5.94 5.60 -4.16
CA ALA A 31 -4.56 5.78 -4.59
C ALA A 31 -4.24 5.05 -5.90
N SER A 32 -4.78 3.85 -6.14
CA SER A 32 -4.65 3.16 -7.44
C SER A 32 -5.52 3.78 -8.53
N ASP A 33 -6.73 4.21 -8.18
CA ASP A 33 -7.68 4.80 -9.13
C ASP A 33 -7.24 6.17 -9.66
N SER A 34 -6.35 6.88 -8.95
CA SER A 34 -5.87 8.20 -9.38
C SER A 34 -5.22 8.19 -10.77
N ASN A 35 -5.68 9.09 -11.65
CA ASN A 35 -5.12 9.30 -12.99
C ASN A 35 -3.66 9.82 -12.98
N SER A 36 -3.24 10.48 -11.90
CA SER A 36 -1.92 11.11 -11.79
C SER A 36 -0.87 10.12 -11.30
N PHE A 37 0.09 9.77 -12.17
CA PHE A 37 1.21 8.91 -11.79
C PHE A 37 1.95 9.45 -10.55
N LEU A 38 2.17 10.76 -10.49
CA LEU A 38 2.80 11.40 -9.34
C LEU A 38 2.00 11.14 -8.06
N THR A 39 0.69 11.34 -8.09
CA THR A 39 -0.19 11.13 -6.93
C THR A 39 -0.16 9.69 -6.45
N ARG A 40 -0.20 8.72 -7.38
CA ARG A 40 -0.06 7.30 -7.06
C ARG A 40 1.27 7.03 -6.36
N THR A 41 2.37 7.47 -6.96
CA THR A 41 3.73 7.22 -6.43
C THR A 41 3.91 7.84 -5.05
N LEU A 42 3.56 9.12 -4.87
CA LEU A 42 3.74 9.80 -3.58
C LEU A 42 2.89 9.15 -2.50
N THR A 43 1.62 8.86 -2.79
CA THR A 43 0.71 8.25 -1.81
C THR A 43 1.21 6.86 -1.42
N TYR A 44 1.58 6.00 -2.37
CA TYR A 44 2.08 4.65 -2.05
C TYR A 44 3.37 4.65 -1.23
N ASN A 45 4.29 5.59 -1.48
CA ASN A 45 5.50 5.71 -0.66
C ASN A 45 5.21 6.30 0.73
N PHE A 46 4.14 7.07 0.90
CA PHE A 46 3.73 7.58 2.21
C PHE A 46 3.01 6.55 3.09
N LEU A 47 2.23 5.64 2.51
CA LEU A 47 1.47 4.65 3.28
C LEU A 47 2.33 3.86 4.29
N PRO A 48 3.56 3.39 3.98
CA PRO A 48 4.43 2.76 4.99
C PRO A 48 4.75 3.67 6.18
N ALA A 49 5.03 4.95 5.95
CA ALA A 49 5.30 5.92 7.01
C ALA A 49 4.05 6.13 7.89
N TYR A 50 2.87 6.19 7.27
CA TYR A 50 1.59 6.26 7.99
C TYR A 50 1.33 4.99 8.82
N ASN A 51 1.63 3.81 8.28
CA ASN A 51 1.47 2.54 9.00
C ASN A 51 2.42 2.42 10.20
N VAL A 52 3.67 2.88 10.07
CA VAL A 52 4.60 2.97 11.21
C VAL A 52 4.04 3.90 12.28
N TRP A 53 3.44 5.03 11.89
CA TRP A 53 2.78 5.91 12.85
C TRP A 53 1.62 5.23 13.58
N ILE A 54 0.76 4.48 12.87
CA ILE A 54 -0.35 3.74 13.50
C ILE A 54 0.18 2.69 14.49
N LEU A 55 1.28 2.00 14.17
CA LEU A 55 1.90 1.03 15.09
C LEU A 55 2.36 1.69 16.41
N LEU A 56 2.86 2.93 16.33
CA LEU A 56 3.32 3.68 17.50
C LEU A 56 2.16 4.37 18.24
N CYS A 57 1.16 4.84 17.51
CA CYS A 57 0.02 5.59 18.01
C CYS A 57 -1.27 5.17 17.29
N PRO A 58 -1.97 4.14 17.80
CA PRO A 58 -3.17 3.59 17.19
C PRO A 58 -4.39 4.49 17.51
N SER A 59 -4.43 5.67 16.89
CA SER A 59 -5.46 6.69 17.11
C SER A 59 -6.57 6.67 16.07
N VAL A 60 -6.30 6.20 14.85
CA VAL A 60 -7.25 6.05 13.74
C VAL A 60 -7.07 4.65 13.14
N LEU A 61 -8.03 3.76 13.38
CA LEU A 61 -7.99 2.36 12.93
C LEU A 61 -9.11 2.01 11.92
N SER A 62 -9.88 2.99 11.45
CA SER A 62 -10.91 2.74 10.43
C SER A 62 -10.34 2.89 9.02
N PHE A 63 -10.40 1.80 8.26
CA PHE A 63 -10.02 1.65 6.84
C PHE A 63 -8.56 1.99 6.49
N ASP A 64 -7.82 0.98 6.04
CA ASP A 64 -6.35 1.08 5.95
C ASP A 64 -5.83 1.86 4.72
N TRP A 65 -6.73 2.27 3.80
CA TRP A 65 -6.42 2.86 2.48
C TRP A 65 -7.64 3.01 1.53
N SER A 66 -8.82 2.51 1.92
CA SER A 66 -10.06 2.62 1.13
C SER A 66 -10.97 3.74 1.64
N MET A 67 -12.06 4.00 0.93
CA MET A 67 -13.09 4.97 1.28
C MET A 67 -12.52 6.38 1.58
N GLU A 68 -11.44 6.74 0.89
CA GLU A 68 -10.70 7.99 1.09
C GLU A 68 -10.23 8.21 2.54
N SER A 69 -10.03 7.14 3.31
CA SER A 69 -9.60 7.19 4.72
C SER A 69 -8.26 7.89 4.93
N ILE A 70 -7.39 7.82 3.92
CA ILE A 70 -6.09 8.50 3.89
C ILE A 70 -6.11 9.45 2.69
N PRO A 71 -6.04 10.79 2.91
CA PRO A 71 -6.02 11.75 1.82
C PRO A 71 -4.81 11.54 0.90
N LEU A 72 -5.02 11.59 -0.43
CA LEU A 72 -3.95 11.42 -1.41
C LEU A 72 -2.90 12.54 -1.30
N ILE A 73 -1.65 12.21 -1.62
CA ILE A 73 -0.57 13.21 -1.79
C ILE A 73 -0.51 13.62 -3.24
N GLN A 74 -0.91 14.86 -3.54
CA GLN A 74 -1.09 15.31 -4.92
C GLN A 74 0.12 16.07 -5.50
N ASN A 75 1.05 16.52 -4.66
CA ASN A 75 2.21 17.27 -5.08
C ASN A 75 3.42 17.05 -4.16
N LEU A 76 4.60 17.44 -4.62
CA LEU A 76 5.85 17.28 -3.89
C LEU A 76 5.99 18.21 -2.67
N ALA A 77 5.31 19.35 -2.66
CA ALA A 77 5.37 20.33 -1.57
C ALA A 77 4.53 19.93 -0.34
N ASP A 78 3.78 18.83 -0.43
CA ASP A 78 3.04 18.28 0.71
C ASP A 78 4.01 17.88 1.83
N PHE A 79 3.82 18.47 3.03
CA PHE A 79 4.68 18.25 4.19
C PHE A 79 4.76 16.77 4.61
N ARG A 80 3.75 15.96 4.25
CA ARG A 80 3.71 14.52 4.57
C ARG A 80 4.85 13.75 3.89
N ASN A 81 5.39 14.26 2.78
CA ASN A 81 6.57 13.67 2.13
C ASN A 81 7.82 13.67 3.03
N ILE A 82 7.88 14.52 4.06
CA ILE A 82 8.98 14.52 5.03
C ILE A 82 9.03 13.18 5.79
N TRP A 83 7.87 12.63 6.16
CA TRP A 83 7.78 11.36 6.87
C TRP A 83 8.20 10.19 6.00
N THR A 84 7.83 10.22 4.72
CA THR A 84 8.30 9.27 3.70
C THR A 84 9.82 9.29 3.61
N LEU A 85 10.41 10.47 3.41
CA LEU A 85 11.86 10.63 3.28
C LEU A 85 12.59 10.15 4.55
N LEU A 86 12.08 10.49 5.73
CA LEU A 86 12.64 10.06 7.00
C LEU A 86 12.65 8.53 7.12
N LEU A 87 11.51 7.87 6.85
CA LEU A 87 11.39 6.41 6.93
C LEU A 87 12.41 5.72 6.01
N TYR A 88 12.43 6.06 4.73
CA TYR A 88 13.32 5.41 3.77
C TYR A 88 14.80 5.73 4.04
N SER A 89 15.13 6.92 4.54
CA SER A 89 16.49 7.25 4.95
C SER A 89 16.97 6.38 6.11
N ILE A 90 16.11 6.16 7.12
CA ILE A 90 16.41 5.27 8.25
C ILE A 90 16.57 3.82 7.78
N LEU A 91 15.68 3.33 6.91
CA LEU A 91 15.77 1.95 6.37
C LEU A 91 17.05 1.74 5.57
N VAL A 92 17.43 2.69 4.71
CA VAL A 92 18.69 2.65 3.96
C VAL A 92 19.88 2.67 4.90
N TYR A 93 19.88 3.53 5.92
CA TYR A 93 20.93 3.57 6.93
C TYR A 93 21.10 2.22 7.67
N ILE A 94 19.98 1.63 8.12
CA ILE A 94 19.99 0.33 8.79
C ILE A 94 20.50 -0.77 7.85
N ALA A 95 20.02 -0.81 6.60
CA ALA A 95 20.45 -1.79 5.62
C ALA A 95 21.95 -1.68 5.32
N MET A 96 22.48 -0.46 5.14
CA MET A 96 23.91 -0.24 4.94
C MET A 96 24.75 -0.70 6.14
N LYS A 97 24.25 -0.51 7.36
CA LYS A 97 24.93 -0.97 8.57
C LYS A 97 24.98 -2.51 8.62
N ILE A 98 23.84 -3.16 8.41
CA ILE A 98 23.73 -4.63 8.41
C ILE A 98 24.58 -5.27 7.32
N LEU A 99 24.65 -4.67 6.12
CA LEU A 99 25.43 -5.21 5.01
C LEU A 99 26.95 -4.98 5.14
N LYS A 100 27.36 -4.07 6.02
CA LYS A 100 28.76 -3.77 6.28
C LYS A 100 29.34 -4.62 7.42
N ASP A 101 28.49 -5.04 8.35
CA ASP A 101 28.79 -5.99 9.44
C ASP A 101 28.82 -7.44 8.90
#